data_AF-A0A2V6UYC3-F1
#
_entry.id   AF-A0A2V6UYC3-F1
#
_cell.length_a   1.000
_cell.length_b   1.000
_cell.length_c   1.000
_cell.angle_alpha   90.00
_cell.angle_beta   90.00
_cell.angle_gamma   90.00
#
_symmetry.space_group_name_H-M   'P 1'
#
loop_
_entity.id
_entity.type
_entity.pdbx_description
1 polymer ?
#
loop_
_entity_poly.entity_id
_entity_poly.type
_entity_poly.pdbx_seq_one_letter_code
_entity_poly.pdbx_strand_id
1 'polypeptide(L)'
;MSWVLWVTPIVLLCLGLPIYLCFLAGSIAALLFVTSVPTSIVPQVMFGSVDSFTLLAVPFFLFTGELMGRGAIADRLVKWCVALFGGVRGSLGLVTVGSCVVFGAISGSSAATV
;
A
#
# COMPACT_ATOMS: atom_id res chain seq x y z
N MET A 1 21.85 9.93 -22.69
CA MET A 1 21.05 8.93 -23.43
C MET A 1 19.66 8.75 -22.82
N SER A 2 18.62 9.44 -23.28
CA SER A 2 17.27 9.37 -22.66
C SER A 2 16.52 8.06 -22.93
N TRP A 3 16.87 7.33 -23.99
CA TRP A 3 16.22 6.05 -24.36
C TRP A 3 16.38 4.96 -23.29
N VAL A 4 17.43 5.04 -22.46
CA VAL A 4 17.70 4.10 -21.36
C VAL A 4 16.55 4.08 -20.35
N LEU A 5 15.88 5.22 -20.13
CA LEU A 5 14.75 5.30 -19.18
C LEU A 5 13.53 4.51 -19.65
N TRP A 6 13.34 4.37 -20.96
CA TRP A 6 12.20 3.67 -21.54
C TRP A 6 12.51 2.19 -21.77
N VAL A 7 13.68 1.89 -22.35
CA VAL A 7 14.02 0.54 -22.78
C VAL A 7 14.29 -0.39 -21.59
N THR A 8 15.03 0.07 -20.59
CA THR A 8 15.47 -0.77 -19.46
C THR A 8 14.30 -1.34 -18.64
N PRO A 9 13.32 -0.55 -18.16
CA PRO A 9 12.20 -1.09 -17.39
C PRO A 9 11.27 -1.97 -18.24
N ILE A 10 11.06 -1.64 -19.53
CA ILE A 10 10.20 -2.44 -20.42
C ILE A 10 10.80 -3.83 -20.65
N VAL A 11 12.10 -3.91 -20.91
CA VAL A 11 12.78 -5.21 -21.10
C VAL A 11 12.73 -6.04 -19.82
N LEU A 12 13.00 -5.43 -18.65
CA LEU A 12 12.96 -6.13 -17.36
C LEU A 12 11.55 -6.62 -17.00
N LEU A 13 10.51 -5.85 -17.34
CA LEU A 13 9.11 -6.27 -17.18
C LEU A 13 8.75 -7.43 -18.10
N CYS A 14 9.19 -7.41 -19.36
CA CYS A 14 8.99 -8.52 -20.30
C CYS A 14 9.70 -9.80 -19.86
N LEU A 15 10.80 -9.69 -19.12
CA LEU A 15 11.50 -10.83 -18.50
C LEU A 15 10.78 -11.38 -17.26
N GLY A 16 9.65 -10.78 -16.84
CA GLY A 16 8.85 -11.25 -15.71
C GLY A 16 9.46 -10.93 -14.34
N LEU A 17 10.40 -9.99 -14.27
CA LEU A 17 10.98 -9.58 -13.00
C LEU A 17 9.97 -8.77 -12.16
N PRO A 18 10.02 -8.87 -10.82
CA PRO A 18 9.16 -8.07 -9.97
C PRO A 18 9.39 -6.58 -10.18
N ILE A 19 8.29 -5.80 -10.10
CA ILE A 19 8.25 -4.38 -10.49
C ILE A 19 9.30 -3.54 -9.75
N TYR A 20 9.56 -3.82 -8.47
CA TYR A 20 10.56 -3.09 -7.69
C TYR A 20 11.98 -3.23 -8.24
N LEU A 21 12.35 -4.39 -8.81
CA LEU A 21 13.66 -4.60 -9.45
C LEU A 21 13.75 -3.81 -10.75
N CYS A 22 12.64 -3.72 -11.50
CA CYS A 22 12.58 -2.94 -12.73
C CYS A 22 12.86 -1.46 -12.45
N PHE A 23 12.25 -0.90 -11.40
CA PHE A 23 12.50 0.47 -10.95
C PHE A 23 13.92 0.65 -10.41
N LEU A 24 14.44 -0.29 -9.62
CA LEU A 24 15.80 -0.23 -9.07
C LEU A 24 16.85 -0.17 -10.19
N ALA A 25 16.81 -1.14 -11.11
CA ALA A 25 17.75 -1.23 -12.22
C ALA A 25 17.61 -0.04 -13.19
N GLY A 26 16.37 0.40 -13.47
CA GLY A 26 16.11 1.60 -14.28
C GLY A 26 16.68 2.88 -13.64
N SER A 27 16.57 3.02 -12.32
CA SER A 27 17.12 4.16 -11.56
C SER A 27 18.65 4.17 -11.59
N ILE A 28 19.28 3.01 -11.44
CA ILE A 28 20.75 2.87 -11.53
C ILE A 28 21.23 3.21 -12.95
N ALA A 29 20.54 2.70 -13.98
CA ALA A 29 20.88 3.00 -15.37
C ALA A 29 20.71 4.51 -15.68
N ALA A 30 19.70 5.16 -15.10
CA ALA A 30 19.50 6.61 -15.21
C ALA A 30 20.66 7.40 -14.60
N LEU A 31 21.09 7.03 -13.40
CA LEU A 31 22.21 7.68 -12.69
C LEU A 31 23.53 7.55 -13.46
N LEU A 32 23.75 6.43 -14.16
CA LEU A 32 24.99 6.19 -14.91
C LEU A 32 25.03 6.84 -16.30
N PHE A 33 23.89 6.88 -17.02
CA PHE A 33 23.85 7.22 -18.45
C PHE A 33 23.08 8.49 -18.82
N VAL A 34 22.36 9.08 -17.87
CA VAL A 34 21.50 10.26 -18.11
C VAL A 34 21.95 11.46 -17.30
N THR A 35 22.36 11.22 -16.06
CA THR A 35 22.51 12.27 -15.06
C THR A 35 23.98 12.41 -14.63
N SER A 36 24.44 13.65 -14.47
CA SER A 36 25.78 13.99 -13.94
C SER A 36 25.73 14.41 -12.46
N VAL A 37 24.75 13.91 -11.70
CA VAL A 37 24.58 14.24 -10.29
C VAL A 37 25.68 13.57 -9.48
N PRO A 38 26.33 14.30 -8.55
CA PRO A 38 27.30 13.72 -7.64
C PRO A 38 26.72 12.51 -6.90
N THR A 39 27.43 11.39 -6.93
CA THR A 39 27.03 10.14 -6.28
C THR A 39 26.89 10.29 -4.75
N SER A 40 27.47 11.34 -4.17
CA SER A 40 27.31 11.72 -2.76
C SER A 40 25.89 12.14 -2.38
N ILE A 41 25.07 12.59 -3.33
CA ILE A 41 23.68 13.01 -3.08
C ILE A 41 22.73 11.80 -3.06
N VAL A 42 23.13 10.68 -3.69
CA VAL A 42 22.28 9.49 -3.82
C VAL A 42 21.87 8.92 -2.44
N PRO A 43 22.78 8.71 -1.47
CA PRO A 43 22.39 8.25 -0.13
C PRO A 43 21.42 9.22 0.56
N GLN A 44 21.62 10.53 0.42
CA GLN A 44 20.76 11.54 1.04
C GLN A 44 19.32 11.48 0.51
N VAL A 45 19.15 11.34 -0.81
CA VAL A 45 17.83 11.20 -1.44
C VAL A 45 17.19 9.85 -1.06
N MET A 46 17.98 8.78 -0.99
CA MET A 46 17.48 7.46 -0.57
C MET A 46 16.98 7.49 0.89
N PHE A 47 17.74 8.06 1.83
CA PHE A 47 17.32 8.17 3.22
C PHE A 47 16.09 9.07 3.38
N GLY A 48 16.03 10.19 2.66
CA GLY A 48 14.84 11.05 2.66
C GLY A 48 13.59 10.37 2.10
N SER A 49 13.75 9.39 1.20
CA SER A 49 12.62 8.63 0.66
C SER A 49 12.09 7.57 1.64
N VAL A 50 12.95 7.03 2.50
CA VAL A 50 12.58 6.08 3.56
C VAL A 50 11.96 6.80 4.76
N ASP A 51 12.34 8.06 4.99
CA ASP A 51 11.73 8.92 6.02
C ASP A 51 10.39 9.51 5.53
N SER A 52 9.44 8.63 5.24
CA SER A 52 8.10 8.99 4.77
C SER A 52 7.03 8.59 5.78
N PHE A 53 6.17 9.56 6.15
CA PHE A 53 4.99 9.32 6.98
C PHE A 53 4.10 8.20 6.45
N THR A 54 4.06 8.01 5.12
CA THR A 54 3.29 6.94 4.48
C THR A 54 3.82 5.55 4.83
N LEU A 55 5.15 5.37 4.96
CA LEU A 55 5.73 4.09 5.35
C LEU A 55 5.39 3.73 6.81
N LEU A 56 5.18 4.75 7.64
CA LEU A 56 4.77 4.63 9.04
C LEU A 56 3.30 4.23 9.18
N ALA A 57 2.47 4.45 8.15
CA ALA A 57 1.09 3.99 8.12
C ALA A 57 0.99 2.45 8.12
N VAL A 58 1.90 1.74 7.42
CA VAL A 58 1.91 0.26 7.35
C VAL A 58 1.98 -0.42 8.73
N PRO A 59 2.98 -0.14 9.60
CA PRO A 59 3.04 -0.75 10.91
C PRO A 59 1.86 -0.32 11.81
N PHE A 60 1.36 0.91 11.67
CA PHE A 60 0.18 1.34 12.42
C PHE A 60 -1.10 0.62 11.98
N PHE A 61 -1.32 0.37 10.69
CA PHE A 61 -2.45 -0.47 10.24
C PHE A 61 -2.35 -1.88 10.80
N LEU A 62 -1.16 -2.46 10.81
CA LEU A 62 -0.90 -3.78 11.40
C LEU A 62 -1.19 -3.79 12.90
N PHE A 63 -0.70 -2.79 13.63
CA PHE A 63 -0.94 -2.64 15.06
C PHE A 63 -2.42 -2.44 15.38
N THR A 64 -3.10 -1.55 14.66
CA THR A 64 -4.54 -1.31 14.82
C THR A 64 -5.35 -2.55 14.48
N GLY A 65 -4.98 -3.31 13.44
CA GLY A 65 -5.62 -4.58 13.10
C GLY A 65 -5.54 -5.60 14.23
N GLU A 66 -4.35 -5.77 14.82
CA GLU A 66 -4.15 -6.66 15.98
C GLU A 66 -4.92 -6.17 17.21
N LEU A 67 -4.93 -4.86 17.44
CA LEU A 67 -5.65 -4.23 18.55
C LEU A 67 -7.16 -4.41 18.43
N MET A 68 -7.71 -4.28 17.22
CA MET A 68 -9.13 -4.53 16.93
C MET A 68 -9.50 -6.01 17.10
N GLY A 69 -8.60 -6.91 16.69
CA GLY A 69 -8.76 -8.36 16.85
C GLY A 69 -8.79 -8.78 18.32
N ARG A 70 -7.92 -8.22 19.16
CA ARG A 70 -7.89 -8.52 20.60
C ARG A 70 -8.95 -7.76 21.41
N GLY A 71 -9.35 -6.57 20.98
CA GLY A 71 -10.20 -5.65 21.75
C GLY A 71 -11.71 -5.91 21.67
N ALA A 72 -12.16 -6.96 20.97
CA ALA A 72 -13.58 -7.24 20.68
C ALA A 72 -14.34 -6.11 19.95
N ILE A 73 -13.66 -5.04 19.55
CA ILE A 73 -14.24 -3.90 18.81
C ILE A 73 -14.75 -4.40 17.46
N ALA A 74 -13.97 -5.27 16.81
CA ALA A 74 -14.35 -5.82 15.53
C ALA A 74 -15.64 -6.66 15.61
N ASP A 75 -15.74 -7.53 16.62
CA ASP A 75 -16.95 -8.33 16.84
C ASP A 75 -18.17 -7.48 17.17
N ARG A 76 -18.00 -6.40 17.94
CA ARG A 76 -19.08 -5.47 18.28
C ARG A 76 -19.59 -4.73 17.03
N LEU A 77 -18.69 -4.30 16.16
CA LEU A 77 -19.03 -3.67 14.88
C LEU A 77 -19.79 -4.62 13.95
N VAL A 78 -19.31 -5.85 13.80
CA VAL A 78 -20.00 -6.86 12.99
C VAL A 78 -21.39 -7.15 13.55
N LYS A 79 -21.54 -7.31 14.87
CA LYS A 79 -22.85 -7.50 15.51
C LYS A 79 -23.79 -6.31 15.28
N TRP A 80 -23.26 -5.09 15.26
CA TRP A 80 -24.02 -3.89 14.93
C TRP A 80 -24.50 -3.93 13.46
N CYS A 81 -23.64 -4.31 12.52
CA CYS A 81 -24.04 -4.50 11.12
C CYS A 81 -25.06 -5.65 10.94
N VAL A 82 -24.94 -6.75 11.70
CA VAL A 82 -25.94 -7.83 11.74
C VAL A 82 -27.27 -7.31 12.28
N ALA A 83 -27.28 -6.45 13.29
CA ALA A 83 -28.52 -5.87 13.81
C ALA A 83 -29.23 -4.97 12.79
N LEU A 84 -28.49 -4.34 11.86
CA LEU A 84 -29.05 -3.51 10.80
C LEU A 84 -29.56 -4.33 9.60
N PHE A 85 -28.76 -5.28 9.12
CA PHE A 85 -29.01 -5.96 7.84
C PHE A 85 -29.42 -7.43 7.99
N GLY A 86 -29.30 -8.03 9.18
CA GLY A 86 -29.45 -9.46 9.43
C GLY A 86 -30.83 -10.04 9.11
N GLY A 87 -31.89 -9.22 9.14
CA GLY A 87 -33.26 -9.65 8.87
C GLY A 87 -33.56 -10.01 7.41
N VAL A 88 -32.64 -9.71 6.48
CA VAL A 88 -32.82 -9.99 5.04
C VAL A 88 -32.31 -11.40 4.70
N ARG A 89 -33.02 -12.14 3.85
CA ARG A 89 -32.52 -13.43 3.33
C ARG A 89 -31.27 -13.20 2.49
N GLY A 90 -30.16 -13.86 2.83
CA GLY A 90 -28.85 -13.62 2.20
C GLY A 90 -28.07 -12.43 2.78
N SER A 91 -28.43 -11.96 3.98
CA SER A 91 -27.85 -10.76 4.62
C SER A 91 -26.35 -10.79 4.87
N LEU A 92 -25.70 -11.96 4.85
CA LEU A 92 -24.25 -12.08 5.08
C LEU A 92 -23.43 -11.14 4.19
N GLY A 93 -23.75 -11.04 2.89
CA GLY A 93 -23.03 -10.13 1.99
C GLY A 93 -23.21 -8.65 2.37
N LEU A 94 -24.43 -8.24 2.74
CA LEU A 94 -24.72 -6.88 3.19
C LEU A 94 -24.02 -6.56 4.52
N VAL A 95 -23.99 -7.51 5.44
CA VAL A 95 -23.28 -7.39 6.71
C VAL A 95 -21.77 -7.27 6.47
N THR A 96 -21.19 -8.07 5.57
CA THR A 96 -19.76 -8.00 5.25
C THR A 96 -19.39 -6.66 4.62
N VAL A 97 -20.10 -6.25 3.56
CA VAL A 97 -19.84 -4.96 2.89
C VAL A 97 -20.05 -3.80 3.87
N GLY A 98 -21.15 -3.81 4.63
CA GLY A 98 -21.42 -2.78 5.64
C GLY A 98 -20.34 -2.71 6.72
N SER A 99 -19.86 -3.86 7.20
CA SER A 99 -18.76 -3.90 8.17
C SER A 99 -17.47 -3.31 7.57
N CYS A 100 -17.11 -3.70 6.35
CA CYS A 100 -15.95 -3.19 5.64
C CYS A 100 -16.02 -1.67 5.43
N VAL A 101 -17.19 -1.13 5.06
CA VAL A 101 -17.40 0.31 4.89
C VAL A 101 -17.15 1.06 6.20
N VAL A 102 -17.67 0.56 7.33
CA VAL A 102 -17.49 1.20 8.63
C VAL A 102 -16.03 1.12 9.08
N PHE A 103 -15.36 -0.02 8.90
CA PHE A 103 -13.92 -0.12 9.18
C PHE A 103 -13.11 0.83 8.32
N GLY A 104 -13.40 0.92 7.02
CA GLY A 104 -12.75 1.85 6.09
C GLY A 104 -12.95 3.31 6.50
N ALA A 105 -14.17 3.68 6.89
CA ALA A 105 -14.52 5.03 7.33
C ALA A 105 -13.80 5.44 8.64
N ILE A 106 -13.72 4.53 9.62
CA ILE A 106 -13.00 4.77 10.89
C ILE A 106 -11.48 4.83 10.63
N SER A 107 -10.99 3.99 9.74
CA SER A 107 -9.57 3.87 9.45
C SER A 107 -9.02 5.03 8.60
N GLY A 108 -9.89 5.85 7.98
CA GLY A 108 -9.50 7.04 7.21
C GLY A 108 -8.56 6.76 6.03
N SER A 109 -8.48 5.50 5.59
CA SER A 109 -7.43 5.01 4.71
C SER A 109 -7.95 4.77 3.31
N SER A 110 -7.36 5.47 2.33
CA SER A 110 -7.58 5.16 0.92
C SER A 110 -7.20 3.70 0.61
N ALA A 111 -6.14 3.16 1.23
CA ALA A 111 -5.71 1.77 1.07
C ALA A 111 -6.66 0.75 1.72
N ALA A 112 -7.48 1.15 2.70
CA ALA A 112 -8.55 0.29 3.24
C ALA A 112 -9.84 0.34 2.41
N THR A 113 -9.91 1.24 1.42
CA THR A 113 -11.07 1.44 0.54
C THR A 113 -10.89 0.80 -0.85
N VAL A 114 -9.69 0.27 -1.16
CA VAL A 114 -9.37 -0.42 -2.44
C VAL A 114 -9.40 -1.93 -2.30
#